data_AF-A0A7W0V727-F1
#
_entry.id   AF-A0A7W0V727-F1
#
_cell.length_a   1.000
_cell.length_b   1.000
_cell.length_c   1.000
_cell.angle_alpha   90.00
_cell.angle_beta   90.00
_cell.angle_gamma   90.00
#
_symmetry.space_group_name_H-M   'P 1'
#
loop_
_entity.id
_entity.type
_entity.pdbx_description
1 polymer ?
#
loop_
_entity_poly.entity_id
_entity_poly.type
_entity_poly.pdbx_seq_one_letter_code
_entity_poly.pdbx_strand_id
1 'polypeptide(L)'
;AVDPAQPDRAIDPVSLAALHEYATALLPGITGEILETTSCRYTMTPDEDLLIDRHPEHAQIVVSSTCSGHAFKFAPVVGQMLADLALTGETPYPTARFRLDRPALTEHWSPTAAARHEA
;
A
#
# COMPACT_ATOMS: atom_id res chain seq x y z
N ALA A 1 8.64 4.83 11.46
CA ALA A 1 7.56 5.38 10.61
C ALA A 1 8.06 6.69 9.99
N VAL A 2 7.68 6.99 8.75
CA VAL A 2 8.01 8.25 8.07
C VAL A 2 6.89 9.24 8.33
N ASP A 3 7.21 10.50 8.66
CA ASP A 3 6.21 11.56 8.77
C ASP A 3 5.62 11.88 7.38
N PRO A 4 4.30 11.70 7.16
CA PRO A 4 3.69 11.98 5.87
C PRO A 4 3.80 13.45 5.44
N ALA A 5 3.92 14.39 6.39
CA ALA A 5 4.07 15.81 6.12
C ALA A 5 5.51 16.19 5.72
N GLN A 6 6.49 15.34 6.01
CA GLN A 6 7.87 15.56 5.57
C GLN A 6 7.96 15.29 4.06
N PRO A 7 8.48 16.21 3.24
CA PRO A 7 8.62 16.00 1.79
C PRO A 7 9.86 15.18 1.41
N ASP A 8 10.71 14.86 2.38
CA ASP A 8 11.99 14.19 2.15
C ASP A 8 11.81 12.81 1.51
N ARG A 9 12.50 12.62 0.38
CA ARG A 9 12.54 11.41 -0.43
C ARG A 9 14.01 11.03 -0.73
N ALA A 10 14.93 11.43 0.15
CA ALA A 10 16.32 11.09 0.03
C ALA A 10 16.50 9.58 -0.15
N ILE A 11 17.42 9.22 -1.04
CA ILE A 11 17.82 7.84 -1.23
C ILE A 11 18.74 7.47 -0.07
N ASP A 12 18.38 6.42 0.67
CA ASP A 12 19.25 5.88 1.71
C ASP A 12 20.43 5.14 1.05
N PRO A 13 21.68 5.63 1.23
CA PRO A 13 22.85 5.01 0.60
C PRO A 13 23.09 3.57 1.08
N VAL A 14 22.67 3.22 2.30
CA VAL A 14 22.81 1.86 2.83
C VAL A 14 21.87 0.90 2.10
N SER A 15 20.59 1.26 2.00
CA SER A 15 19.61 0.48 1.23
C SER A 15 19.97 0.38 -0.25
N LEU A 16 20.46 1.47 -0.86
CA LEU A 16 20.87 1.45 -2.27
C LEU A 16 22.01 0.46 -2.53
N ALA A 17 23.03 0.46 -1.68
CA ALA A 17 24.16 -0.47 -1.79
C ALA A 17 23.70 -1.93 -1.66
N ALA A 18 22.83 -2.23 -0.68
CA ALA A 18 22.29 -3.57 -0.48
C ALA A 18 21.44 -4.05 -1.68
N LEU A 19 20.58 -3.19 -2.23
CA LEU A 19 19.77 -3.50 -3.40
C LEU A 19 20.63 -3.73 -4.65
N HIS A 20 21.69 -2.93 -4.82
CA HIS A 20 22.63 -3.07 -5.93
C HIS A 20 23.41 -4.39 -5.89
N GLU A 21 23.93 -4.75 -4.70
CA GLU A 21 24.59 -6.04 -4.48
C GLU A 21 23.64 -7.21 -4.79
N TYR A 22 22.42 -7.15 -4.25
CA TYR A 22 21.41 -8.19 -4.47
C TYR A 22 21.03 -8.32 -5.96
N ALA A 23 20.77 -7.21 -6.65
CA ALA A 23 20.39 -7.22 -8.06
C ALA A 23 21.51 -7.77 -8.95
N THR A 24 22.77 -7.41 -8.70
CA THR A 24 23.93 -7.88 -9.48
C THR A 24 24.19 -9.38 -9.27
N ALA A 25 23.95 -9.88 -8.06
CA ALA A 25 24.01 -11.31 -7.78
C ALA A 25 22.86 -12.09 -8.45
N LEU A 26 21.65 -11.49 -8.51
CA LEU A 26 20.45 -12.13 -9.06
C LEU A 26 20.40 -12.15 -10.59
N LEU A 27 20.93 -11.12 -11.24
CA LEU A 27 20.81 -10.90 -12.69
C LEU A 27 22.19 -11.02 -13.39
N PRO A 28 22.64 -12.23 -13.76
CA PRO A 28 23.94 -12.39 -14.40
C PRO A 28 23.97 -11.67 -15.76
N GLY A 29 25.04 -10.91 -16.01
CA GLY A 29 25.25 -10.20 -17.27
C GLY A 29 24.82 -8.73 -17.29
N ILE A 30 24.29 -8.18 -16.20
CA ILE A 30 24.09 -6.73 -16.08
C ILE A 30 25.41 -6.01 -15.77
N THR A 31 25.52 -4.74 -16.16
CA THR A 31 26.72 -3.91 -15.92
C THR A 31 26.87 -3.47 -14.47
N GLY A 32 25.77 -3.49 -13.70
CA GLY A 32 25.70 -2.88 -12.37
C GLY A 32 25.68 -1.35 -12.40
N GLU A 33 25.58 -0.71 -13.56
CA GLU A 33 25.44 0.74 -13.66
C GLU A 33 24.05 1.18 -13.18
N ILE A 34 24.00 2.15 -12.27
CA ILE A 34 22.74 2.75 -11.79
C ILE A 34 22.44 3.97 -12.64
N LEU A 35 21.42 3.89 -13.49
CA LEU A 35 21.01 4.99 -14.36
C LEU A 35 20.11 6.02 -13.65
N GLU A 36 19.27 5.55 -12.73
CA GLU A 36 18.29 6.36 -12.02
C GLU A 36 18.01 5.77 -10.63
N THR A 37 17.70 6.63 -9.66
CA THR A 37 17.20 6.23 -8.34
C THR A 37 15.95 7.02 -7.99
N THR A 38 14.99 6.37 -7.35
CA THR A 38 13.72 6.99 -6.93
C THR A 38 13.28 6.41 -5.59
N SER A 39 12.73 7.25 -4.71
CA SER A 39 12.11 6.85 -3.45
C SER A 39 10.59 7.05 -3.48
N CYS A 40 9.86 5.99 -3.13
CA CYS A 40 8.41 5.96 -3.03
C CYS A 40 7.97 5.75 -1.57
N ARG A 41 6.70 6.02 -1.27
CA ARG A 41 6.12 5.85 0.08
C ARG A 41 5.01 4.83 0.04
N TYR A 42 5.00 3.97 1.05
CA TYR A 42 3.87 3.10 1.34
C TYR A 42 3.17 3.57 2.62
N THR A 43 1.85 3.65 2.54
CA THR A 43 0.98 3.75 3.71
C THR A 43 0.53 2.34 4.04
N MET A 44 0.97 1.79 5.16
CA MET A 44 0.73 0.39 5.51
C MET A 44 -0.45 0.28 6.47
N THR A 45 -1.41 -0.59 6.19
CA THR A 45 -2.31 -1.12 7.23
C THR A 45 -1.60 -2.26 7.99
N PRO A 46 -1.99 -2.58 9.23
CA PRO A 46 -1.33 -3.63 10.01
C PRO A 46 -1.38 -5.03 9.38
N ASP A 47 -2.43 -5.31 8.61
CA ASP A 47 -2.64 -6.56 7.86
C ASP A 47 -2.14 -6.49 6.41
N GLU A 48 -1.50 -5.39 6.02
CA GLU A 48 -1.01 -5.12 4.67
C GLU A 48 -2.09 -5.19 3.57
N ASP A 49 -3.37 -5.16 3.94
CA ASP A 49 -4.49 -5.17 3.00
C ASP A 49 -4.95 -3.76 2.59
N LEU A 50 -5.85 -3.67 1.61
CA LEU A 50 -6.46 -2.40 1.21
C LEU A 50 -7.50 -1.94 2.23
N LEU A 51 -7.84 -0.67 2.18
CA LEU A 51 -9.02 -0.12 2.85
C LEU A 51 -9.90 0.52 1.79
N ILE A 52 -11.14 0.05 1.66
CA ILE A 52 -12.15 0.56 0.72
C ILE A 52 -13.50 0.43 1.41
N ASP A 53 -14.06 1.55 1.87
CA ASP A 53 -15.35 1.55 2.56
C ASP A 53 -16.02 2.93 2.52
N ARG A 54 -17.25 3.03 3.02
CA ARG A 54 -17.92 4.30 3.29
C ARG A 54 -17.73 4.69 4.75
N HIS A 55 -17.70 5.99 5.02
CA HIS A 55 -17.61 6.47 6.40
C HIS A 55 -18.86 6.07 7.19
N PRO A 56 -18.74 5.49 8.40
CA PRO A 56 -19.86 4.93 9.15
C PRO A 56 -20.93 5.96 9.50
N GLU A 57 -20.52 7.22 9.72
CA GLU A 57 -21.42 8.32 10.10
C GLU A 57 -21.76 9.27 8.93
N HIS A 58 -21.08 9.12 7.80
CA HIS A 58 -21.14 10.07 6.69
C HIS A 58 -21.22 9.34 5.36
N ALA A 59 -22.44 8.94 4.99
CA ALA A 59 -22.71 8.11 3.82
C ALA A 59 -22.18 8.72 2.50
N GLN A 60 -22.01 10.03 2.41
CA GLN A 60 -21.45 10.73 1.24
C GLN A 60 -19.91 10.64 1.13
N ILE A 61 -19.22 10.08 2.13
CA ILE A 61 -17.76 9.96 2.16
C ILE A 61 -17.37 8.52 1.86
N VAL A 62 -16.62 8.32 0.78
CA VAL A 62 -15.90 7.07 0.49
C VAL A 62 -14.47 7.22 0.98
N VAL A 63 -14.01 6.27 1.80
CA VAL A 63 -12.65 6.22 2.33
C VAL A 63 -11.89 5.14 1.58
N SER A 64 -10.71 5.50 1.08
CA SER A 64 -9.82 4.53 0.47
C SER A 64 -8.37 4.75 0.90
N SER A 65 -7.74 3.68 1.36
CA SER A 65 -6.29 3.54 1.44
C SER A 65 -5.90 2.36 0.56
N THR A 66 -5.75 2.62 -0.74
CA THR A 66 -5.26 1.65 -1.71
C THR A 66 -3.75 1.64 -1.71
N CYS A 67 -3.21 1.21 -0.57
CA CYS A 67 -1.80 1.33 -0.24
C CYS A 67 -1.21 -0.05 0.07
N SER A 68 -0.26 -0.16 1.02
CA SER A 68 0.45 -1.41 1.35
C SER A 68 1.38 -1.96 0.26
N GLY A 69 1.79 -1.10 -0.69
CA GLY A 69 2.84 -1.43 -1.66
C GLY A 69 2.44 -2.33 -2.83
N HIS A 70 1.17 -2.74 -2.90
CA HIS A 70 0.71 -3.70 -3.92
C HIS A 70 -0.56 -3.26 -4.67
N ALA A 71 -1.15 -2.11 -4.32
CA ALA A 71 -2.45 -1.71 -4.86
C ALA A 71 -2.44 -1.32 -6.36
N PHE A 72 -1.31 -0.89 -6.92
CA PHE A 72 -1.25 -0.32 -8.28
C PHE A 72 -1.76 -1.29 -9.36
N LYS A 73 -1.45 -2.59 -9.25
CA LYS A 73 -1.95 -3.64 -10.18
C LYS A 73 -3.48 -3.79 -10.16
N PHE A 74 -4.15 -3.30 -9.11
CA PHE A 74 -5.61 -3.34 -8.96
C PHE A 74 -6.27 -2.00 -9.31
N ALA A 75 -5.51 -1.00 -9.77
CA ALA A 75 -6.04 0.35 -10.00
C ALA A 75 -7.32 0.39 -10.87
N PRO A 76 -7.46 -0.39 -11.96
CA PRO A 76 -8.70 -0.36 -12.75
C PRO A 76 -9.94 -0.83 -11.96
N VAL A 77 -9.84 -1.95 -11.25
CA VAL A 77 -10.98 -2.51 -10.49
C VAL A 77 -11.28 -1.68 -9.24
N VAL A 78 -10.25 -1.18 -8.56
CA VAL A 78 -10.39 -0.26 -7.44
C VAL A 78 -11.09 1.02 -7.89
N GLY A 79 -10.70 1.59 -9.04
CA GLY A 79 -11.36 2.77 -9.59
C GLY A 79 -12.85 2.56 -9.82
N GLN A 80 -13.23 1.38 -10.34
CA GLN A 80 -14.63 1.01 -10.53
C GLN A 80 -15.37 0.88 -9.18
N MET A 81 -14.79 0.18 -8.20
CA MET A 81 -15.36 0.06 -6.85
C MET A 81 -15.62 1.43 -6.22
N LEU A 82 -14.65 2.34 -6.31
CA LEU A 82 -14.76 3.69 -5.75
C LEU A 82 -15.84 4.52 -6.47
N ALA A 83 -15.96 4.39 -7.80
CA ALA A 83 -17.02 5.03 -8.56
C ALA A 83 -18.41 4.50 -8.17
N ASP A 84 -18.57 3.18 -8.07
CA ASP A 84 -19.84 2.56 -7.68
C ASP A 84 -20.26 3.00 -6.27
N LEU A 85 -19.33 2.96 -5.31
CA LEU A 85 -19.57 3.38 -3.92
C LEU A 85 -19.93 4.88 -3.83
N ALA A 86 -19.31 5.73 -4.66
CA ALA A 86 -19.60 7.16 -4.66
C ALA A 86 -20.96 7.50 -5.30
N LEU A 87 -21.35 6.78 -6.36
CA LEU A 87 -22.56 7.07 -7.13
C LEU A 87 -23.81 6.38 -6.58
N THR A 88 -23.66 5.14 -6.12
CA THR A 88 -24.78 4.25 -5.76
C THR A 88 -24.74 3.80 -4.32
N GLY A 89 -23.58 3.91 -3.66
CA GLY A 89 -23.39 3.50 -2.27
C GLY A 89 -23.04 2.02 -2.09
N GLU A 90 -23.00 1.23 -3.16
CA GLU A 90 -22.68 -0.20 -3.19
C GLU A 90 -21.78 -0.51 -4.38
N THR A 91 -21.18 -1.70 -4.43
CA THR A 91 -20.38 -2.17 -5.56
C THR A 91 -20.59 -3.69 -5.73
N PRO A 92 -20.58 -4.25 -6.95
CA PRO A 92 -20.75 -5.69 -7.16
C PRO A 92 -19.52 -6.51 -6.74
N TYR A 93 -18.38 -5.86 -6.47
CA TYR A 93 -17.17 -6.54 -6.04
C TYR A 93 -17.17 -6.82 -4.53
N PRO A 94 -16.56 -7.92 -4.07
CA PRO A 94 -16.51 -8.25 -2.64
C PRO A 94 -15.60 -7.28 -1.87
N THR A 95 -16.16 -6.61 -0.85
CA THR A 95 -15.44 -5.60 -0.03
C THR A 95 -15.20 -6.03 1.42
N ALA A 96 -15.69 -7.19 1.85
CA ALA A 96 -15.68 -7.61 3.27
C ALA A 96 -14.29 -7.53 3.93
N ARG A 97 -13.24 -7.92 3.22
CA ARG A 97 -11.85 -7.88 3.70
C ARG A 97 -11.24 -6.47 3.77
N PHE A 98 -11.82 -5.49 3.07
CA PHE A 98 -11.31 -4.12 2.98
C PHE A 98 -12.06 -3.11 3.86
N ARG A 99 -13.03 -3.58 4.64
CA ARG A 99 -13.87 -2.72 5.47
C ARG A 99 -13.07 -1.92 6.50
N LEU A 100 -13.58 -0.75 6.84
CA LEU A 100 -12.98 0.15 7.82
C LEU A 100 -13.12 -0.37 9.26
N ASP A 101 -14.13 -1.19 9.52
CA ASP A 101 -14.44 -1.77 10.83
C ASP A 101 -13.73 -3.10 11.11
N ARG A 102 -12.86 -3.56 10.21
CA ARG A 102 -12.17 -4.85 10.38
C ARG A 102 -11.17 -4.81 11.54
N PRO A 103 -11.02 -5.90 12.33
CA PRO A 103 -10.21 -5.90 13.56
C PRO A 103 -8.76 -5.45 13.39
N ALA A 104 -8.13 -5.79 12.27
CA ALA A 104 -6.71 -5.49 12.02
C ALA A 104 -6.39 -3.98 12.05
N LEU A 105 -7.35 -3.10 11.75
CA LEU A 105 -7.14 -1.64 11.74
C LEU A 105 -7.08 -1.00 13.14
N THR A 106 -7.27 -1.79 14.19
CA THR A 106 -7.15 -1.32 15.59
C THR A 106 -5.70 -1.32 16.10
N GLU A 107 -4.77 -1.84 15.32
CA GLU A 107 -3.35 -1.95 15.67
C GLU A 107 -2.50 -0.94 14.88
N HIS A 108 -1.26 -0.72 15.32
CA HIS A 108 -0.27 0.01 14.52
C HIS A 108 0.53 -0.97 13.65
N TRP A 109 0.85 -0.56 12.42
CA TRP A 109 1.69 -1.39 11.56
C TRP A 109 3.07 -1.61 12.19
N SER A 110 3.51 -2.87 12.14
CA SER A 110 4.85 -3.33 12.46
C SER A 110 5.11 -4.64 11.69
N PRO A 111 6.38 -5.03 11.44
CA PRO A 111 6.68 -6.32 10.81
C PRO A 111 6.03 -7.50 11.55
N THR A 112 5.99 -7.45 12.88
CA THR A 112 5.34 -8.47 13.71
C THR A 112 3.82 -8.46 13.56
N ALA A 113 3.19 -7.29 13.34
CA ALA A 113 1.76 -7.21 13.07
C ALA A 113 1.42 -7.79 11.70
N ALA A 114 2.16 -7.41 10.66
CA ALA A 114 2.01 -7.95 9.31
C ALA A 114 2.06 -9.49 9.31
N ALA A 115 3.08 -10.07 9.93
CA ALA A 115 3.27 -11.52 9.99
C ALA A 115 2.13 -12.29 10.69
N ARG A 116 1.32 -11.64 11.55
CA ARG A 116 0.14 -12.29 12.18
C ARG A 116 -1.02 -12.49 11.20
N HIS A 117 -1.03 -11.75 10.09
CA HIS A 117 -2.10 -11.74 9.10
C HIS A 117 -1.72 -12.48 7.80
N GLU A 118 -0.51 -13.04 7.70
CA GLU A 118 -0.05 -13.83 6.55
C GLU A 118 -0.53 -15.30 6.55
N ALA A 119 -1.35 -15.70 7.52
CA ALA A 119 -1.84 -17.08 7.70
C ALA A 119 -3.22 -17.34 7.08
#